data_AF-A0AAP3DLR7-F1
#
_entry.id   AF-A0AAP3DLR7-F1
#
_cell.length_a   1.000
_cell.length_b   1.000
_cell.length_c   1.000
_cell.angle_alpha   90.00
_cell.angle_beta   90.00
_cell.angle_gamma   90.00
#
_symmetry.space_group_name_H-M   'P 1'
#
loop_
_entity.id
_entity.type
_entity.pdbx_description
1 polymer ?
#
loop_
_entity_poly.entity_id
_entity_poly.type
_entity_poly.pdbx_seq_one_letter_code
_entity_poly.pdbx_strand_id
1 'polypeptide(L)'
;MNEDVLALVKLRMGLVKDNLDLLIKPYIHEIEKRILHYCHISEVPEALQFVWASMVIDALRIEQATVSEVAAATATNESIKIGDTSSSPGKSEGVTSTSKNVIESVVLNYRVDLNRYRKLVW
;
A
#
# COMPACT_ATOMS: atom_id res chain seq x y z
N MET A 1 -9.38 -11.95 6.00
CA MET A 1 -9.18 -10.53 5.68
C MET A 1 -7.69 -10.20 5.54
N ASN A 2 -6.90 -10.18 6.62
CA ASN A 2 -5.49 -9.73 6.54
C ASN A 2 -4.59 -10.72 5.78
N GLU A 3 -4.88 -12.02 5.86
CA GLU A 3 -4.15 -13.06 5.12
C GLU A 3 -4.46 -13.05 3.62
N ASP A 4 -5.70 -12.70 3.24
CA ASP A 4 -6.12 -12.61 1.84
C ASP A 4 -5.41 -11.46 1.12
N VAL A 5 -5.27 -10.31 1.81
CA VAL A 5 -4.53 -9.16 1.29
C VAL A 5 -3.03 -9.45 1.22
N LEU A 6 -2.48 -10.15 2.20
CA LEU A 6 -1.08 -10.60 2.14
C LEU A 6 -0.83 -11.50 0.93
N ALA A 7 -1.73 -12.45 0.66
CA ALA A 7 -1.64 -13.33 -0.51
C ALA A 7 -1.72 -12.53 -1.83
N LEU A 8 -2.62 -11.56 -1.93
CA LEU A 8 -2.73 -10.66 -3.09
C LEU A 8 -1.46 -9.84 -3.33
N VAL A 9 -0.87 -9.29 -2.26
CA VAL A 9 0.38 -8.52 -2.33
C VAL A 9 1.54 -9.40 -2.82
N LYS A 10 1.69 -10.61 -2.24
CA LYS A 10 2.71 -11.58 -2.67
C LYS A 10 2.55 -11.96 -4.15
N LEU A 11 1.33 -12.28 -4.55
CA LEU A 11 1.00 -12.66 -5.92
C LEU A 11 1.36 -11.53 -6.90
N ARG A 12 1.01 -10.28 -6.56
CA ARG A 12 1.31 -9.13 -7.42
C ARG A 12 2.78 -8.77 -7.46
N MET A 13 3.53 -8.93 -6.38
CA MET A 13 4.98 -8.66 -6.37
C MET A 13 5.80 -9.83 -6.94
N GLY A 14 5.19 -10.98 -7.25
CA GLY A 14 5.91 -12.17 -7.73
C GLY A 14 6.84 -12.76 -6.67
N LEU A 15 6.59 -12.47 -5.39
CA LEU A 15 7.42 -12.94 -4.27
C LEU A 15 7.00 -14.37 -3.93
N VAL A 16 7.88 -15.32 -4.23
CA VAL A 16 7.67 -16.76 -3.95
C VAL A 16 8.15 -17.15 -2.55
N LYS A 17 8.91 -16.28 -1.86
CA LYS A 17 9.49 -16.57 -0.55
C LYS A 17 8.78 -15.82 0.58
N ASP A 18 8.46 -16.53 1.66
CA ASP A 18 7.80 -15.99 2.87
C ASP A 18 8.70 -15.08 3.73
N ASN A 19 9.92 -14.78 3.28
CA ASN A 19 10.90 -14.02 4.06
C ASN A 19 10.49 -12.55 4.26
N LEU A 20 9.62 -12.02 3.40
CA LEU A 20 9.13 -10.64 3.44
C LEU A 20 7.83 -10.50 4.24
N ASP A 21 7.24 -11.59 4.74
CA ASP A 21 5.97 -11.55 5.48
C ASP A 21 6.05 -10.68 6.73
N LEU A 22 7.18 -10.76 7.43
CA LEU A 22 7.44 -9.96 8.62
C LEU A 22 7.55 -8.46 8.29
N LEU A 23 7.95 -8.13 7.06
CA LEU A 23 8.02 -6.75 6.59
C LEU A 23 6.64 -6.26 6.13
N ILE A 24 5.90 -7.08 5.37
CA ILE A 24 4.63 -6.69 4.72
C ILE A 24 3.49 -6.56 5.75
N LYS A 25 3.43 -7.45 6.75
CA LYS A 25 2.33 -7.48 7.75
C LYS A 25 2.13 -6.14 8.48
N PRO A 26 3.18 -5.47 8.98
CA PRO A 26 3.06 -4.12 9.54
C PRO A 26 2.41 -3.10 8.60
N TYR A 27 2.82 -3.06 7.32
CA TYR A 27 2.25 -2.13 6.34
C TYR A 27 0.78 -2.41 6.04
N ILE A 28 0.41 -3.70 5.93
CA ILE A 28 -0.98 -4.12 5.79
C ILE A 28 -1.81 -3.53 6.94
N HIS A 29 -1.36 -3.73 8.18
CA HIS A 29 -2.08 -3.25 9.36
C HIS A 29 -2.13 -1.72 9.44
N GLU A 30 -1.05 -1.03 9.12
CA GLU A 30 -1.01 0.43 9.19
C GLU A 30 -1.95 1.07 8.16
N ILE A 31 -1.97 0.54 6.93
CA ILE A 31 -2.89 1.02 5.88
C ILE A 31 -4.34 0.67 6.23
N GLU A 32 -4.60 -0.51 6.79
CA GLU A 32 -5.93 -0.89 7.30
C GLU A 32 -6.45 0.19 8.26
N LYS A 33 -5.68 0.50 9.31
CA LYS A 33 -6.05 1.51 10.30
C LYS A 33 -6.24 2.88 9.67
N ARG A 34 -5.42 3.24 8.68
CA ARG A 34 -5.55 4.52 7.97
C ARG A 34 -6.82 4.59 7.12
N ILE A 35 -7.19 3.52 6.44
CA ILE A 35 -8.45 3.41 5.68
C ILE A 35 -9.64 3.54 6.64
N LEU A 36 -9.63 2.78 7.75
CA LEU A 36 -10.71 2.82 8.75
C LEU A 36 -10.90 4.24 9.30
N HIS A 37 -9.81 4.91 9.68
CA HIS A 37 -9.84 6.29 10.15
C HIS A 37 -10.32 7.28 9.08
N TYR A 38 -9.86 7.15 7.83
CA TYR A 38 -10.26 8.06 6.75
C TYR A 38 -11.74 7.91 6.41
N CYS A 39 -12.20 6.66 6.23
CA CYS A 39 -13.58 6.36 5.85
C CYS A 39 -14.56 6.44 7.02
N HIS A 40 -14.09 6.53 8.27
CA HIS A 40 -14.92 6.47 9.48
C HIS A 40 -15.79 5.20 9.52
N ILE A 41 -15.17 4.07 9.22
CA ILE A 41 -15.80 2.73 9.22
C ILE A 41 -15.08 1.83 10.21
N SER A 42 -15.78 0.79 10.70
CA SER A 42 -15.23 -0.15 11.67
C SER A 42 -14.49 -1.32 11.04
N GLU A 43 -14.79 -1.62 9.77
CA GLU A 43 -14.20 -2.72 9.00
C GLU A 43 -14.03 -2.33 7.54
N VAL A 44 -12.95 -2.79 6.90
CA VAL A 44 -12.70 -2.56 5.47
C VAL A 44 -13.53 -3.56 4.66
N PRO A 45 -14.44 -3.10 3.77
CA PRO A 45 -15.28 -4.01 3.00
C PRO A 45 -14.45 -4.79 1.98
N GLU A 46 -14.92 -5.98 1.60
CA GLU A 46 -14.24 -6.87 0.65
C GLU A 46 -13.93 -6.20 -0.69
N ALA A 47 -14.83 -5.33 -1.17
CA ALA A 47 -14.64 -4.54 -2.39
C ALA A 47 -13.40 -3.63 -2.37
N LEU A 48 -12.87 -3.30 -1.19
CA LEU A 48 -11.66 -2.50 -1.00
C LEU A 48 -10.39 -3.35 -0.86
N GLN A 49 -10.46 -4.68 -0.81
CA GLN A 49 -9.29 -5.55 -0.61
C GLN A 49 -8.23 -5.38 -1.71
N PHE A 50 -8.65 -5.25 -2.97
CA PHE A 50 -7.72 -5.02 -4.08
C PHE A 50 -7.06 -3.64 -4.01
N VAL A 51 -7.82 -2.62 -3.60
CA VAL A 51 -7.31 -1.25 -3.42
C VAL A 51 -6.32 -1.23 -2.24
N TRP A 52 -6.68 -1.87 -1.13
CA TRP A 52 -5.82 -2.01 0.03
C TRP A 52 -4.52 -2.74 -0.30
N ALA A 53 -4.58 -3.87 -1.02
CA ALA A 53 -3.38 -4.56 -1.50
C ALA A 53 -2.50 -3.64 -2.38
N SER A 54 -3.13 -2.85 -3.25
CA SER A 54 -2.41 -1.92 -4.15
C SER A 54 -1.73 -0.78 -3.38
N MET A 55 -2.40 -0.22 -2.37
CA MET A 55 -1.80 0.75 -1.46
C MET A 55 -0.59 0.19 -0.70
N VAL A 56 -0.68 -1.05 -0.22
CA VAL A 56 0.43 -1.71 0.48
C VAL A 56 1.64 -1.86 -0.44
N ILE A 57 1.41 -2.28 -1.69
CA ILE A 57 2.47 -2.38 -2.71
C ILE A 57 3.09 -1.01 -2.97
N ASP A 58 2.30 0.04 -3.13
CA ASP A 58 2.81 1.38 -3.37
C ASP A 58 3.62 1.93 -2.19
N ALA A 59 3.15 1.71 -0.95
CA ALA A 59 3.91 2.09 0.24
C ALA A 59 5.23 1.33 0.33
N LEU A 60 5.22 0.01 0.06
CA LEU A 60 6.43 -0.82 0.02
C LEU A 60 7.39 -0.36 -1.08
N ARG A 61 6.90 -0.03 -2.27
CA ARG A 61 7.72 0.47 -3.38
C ARG A 61 8.42 1.76 -3.03
N ILE A 62 7.72 2.68 -2.37
CA ILE A 62 8.26 3.99 -2.00
C ILE A 62 9.25 3.87 -0.83
N GLU A 63 8.89 3.14 0.24
CA GLU A 63 9.74 3.02 1.43
C GLU A 63 10.92 2.05 1.24
N GLN A 64 10.72 0.98 0.49
CA GLN A 64 11.71 -0.08 0.28
C GLN A 64 12.33 -0.03 -1.12
N ALA A 65 12.29 1.14 -1.78
CA ALA A 65 12.91 1.36 -3.10
C ALA A 65 14.41 0.99 -3.13
N THR A 66 15.08 1.04 -1.98
CA THR A 66 16.51 0.70 -1.83
C THR A 66 16.76 -0.79 -1.55
N VAL A 67 15.72 -1.57 -1.21
CA VAL A 67 15.84 -3.01 -1.00
C VAL A 67 15.85 -3.70 -2.35
N SER A 68 16.98 -4.34 -2.69
CA SER A 68 17.23 -4.91 -4.02
C SER A 68 16.15 -5.89 -4.49
N GLU A 69 15.53 -6.65 -3.57
CA GLU A 69 14.42 -7.57 -3.86
C GLU A 69 13.12 -6.85 -4.22
N VAL A 70 12.82 -5.72 -3.57
CA VAL A 70 11.66 -4.87 -3.88
C VAL A 70 11.90 -4.06 -5.15
N ALA A 71 13.11 -3.55 -5.36
CA ALA A 71 13.50 -2.86 -6.59
C ALA A 71 13.38 -3.78 -7.81
N ALA A 72 13.80 -5.04 -7.70
CA ALA A 72 13.66 -6.05 -8.75
C ALA A 72 12.18 -6.34 -9.07
N ALA A 73 11.34 -6.55 -8.05
CA ALA A 73 9.89 -6.76 -8.22
C ALA A 73 9.18 -5.53 -8.81
N THR A 74 9.66 -4.33 -8.50
CA THR A 74 9.13 -3.08 -9.04
C THR A 74 9.47 -2.94 -10.51
N ALA A 75 10.73 -3.17 -10.88
CA ALA A 75 11.19 -3.12 -12.27
C ALA A 75 10.48 -4.14 -13.18
N THR A 76 10.14 -5.34 -12.67
CA THR A 76 9.38 -6.34 -13.43
C THR A 76 7.90 -5.96 -13.61
N ASN A 77 7.30 -5.26 -12.65
CA ASN A 77 5.88 -4.87 -12.72
C ASN A 77 5.62 -3.52 -13.40
N GLU A 78 6.62 -2.66 -13.59
CA GLU A 78 6.48 -1.42 -14.37
C GLU A 78 6.13 -1.68 -15.85
N SER A 79 6.36 -2.89 -16.34
CA SER A 79 5.93 -3.31 -17.69
C SER A 79 4.40 -3.47 -17.82
N ILE A 80 3.65 -3.47 -16.71
CA ILE A 80 2.19 -3.41 -16.71
C ILE A 80 1.81 -2.00 -16.28
N LYS A 81 1.64 -1.09 -17.26
CA LYS A 81 1.08 0.25 -17.07
C LYS A 81 -0.27 0.13 -16.36
N ILE A 82 -0.26 0.20 -15.04
CA ILE A 82 -1.41 0.54 -14.21
C ILE A 82 -1.52 2.06 -14.35
N GLY A 83 -2.14 2.50 -15.45
CA GLY A 83 -2.37 3.91 -15.71
C GLY A 83 -3.37 4.45 -14.69
N ASP A 84 -2.85 5.11 -13.64
CA ASP A 84 -3.33 6.40 -13.14
C ASP A 84 -2.56 6.90 -11.90
N THR A 85 -1.67 6.10 -11.31
CA THR A 85 -0.91 6.52 -10.11
C THR A 85 0.55 6.84 -10.43
N SER A 86 0.84 8.12 -10.70
CA SER A 86 2.21 8.62 -10.80
C SER A 86 2.80 8.82 -9.40
N SER A 87 3.35 7.77 -8.80
CA SER A 87 4.14 7.90 -7.56
C SER A 87 5.61 8.19 -7.89
N SER A 88 6.02 9.45 -7.81
CA SER A 88 7.45 9.82 -7.86
C SER A 88 8.12 9.46 -6.52
N PRO A 89 9.17 8.63 -6.49
CA PRO A 89 9.94 8.40 -5.27
C PRO A 89 10.67 9.69 -4.88
N GLY A 90 10.23 10.33 -3.79
CA GLY A 90 10.91 11.49 -3.23
C GLY A 90 12.28 11.06 -2.67
N LYS A 91 13.34 11.77 -3.05
CA LYS A 91 14.71 11.57 -2.53
C LYS A 91 14.70 11.54 -1.00
N SER A 92 15.25 10.46 -0.44
CA SER A 92 15.30 10.19 1.00
C SER A 92 16.53 10.87 1.62
N GLU A 93 16.32 11.96 2.36
CA GLU A 93 17.21 12.42 3.43
C GLU A 93 16.36 12.55 4.70
N GLY A 94 16.66 11.75 5.73
CA GLY A 94 16.08 11.90 7.08
C GLY A 94 15.14 10.76 7.49
N VAL A 95 15.71 9.75 8.14
CA VAL A 95 15.02 8.62 8.76
C VAL A 95 14.09 9.10 9.89
N THR A 96 12.89 8.50 9.97
CA THR A 96 11.82 8.55 11.01
C THR A 96 10.52 9.33 10.76
N SER A 97 10.47 10.31 9.84
CA SER A 97 9.21 11.02 9.49
C SER A 97 8.68 10.72 8.09
N THR A 98 9.45 9.98 7.29
CA THR A 98 9.14 9.67 5.88
C THR A 98 8.01 8.65 5.77
N SER A 99 7.99 7.60 6.59
CA SER A 99 6.99 6.54 6.49
C SER A 99 5.55 7.03 6.71
N LYS A 100 5.35 7.90 7.70
CA LYS A 100 4.03 8.53 7.95
C LYS A 100 3.55 9.36 6.76
N ASN A 101 4.47 10.09 6.10
CA ASN A 101 4.19 10.88 4.91
C ASN A 101 3.91 10.01 3.68
N VAL A 102 4.63 8.90 3.51
CA VAL A 102 4.43 7.97 2.40
C VAL A 102 3.05 7.32 2.51
N ILE A 103 2.72 6.77 3.67
CA ILE A 103 1.42 6.12 3.89
C ILE A 103 0.27 7.12 3.75
N GLU A 104 0.46 8.35 4.22
CA GLU A 104 -0.52 9.42 4.02
C GLU A 104 -0.68 9.77 2.54
N SER A 105 0.42 9.96 1.83
CA SER A 105 0.42 10.23 0.39
C SER A 105 -0.26 9.12 -0.41
N VAL A 106 0.03 7.85 -0.07
CA VAL A 106 -0.65 6.68 -0.67
C VAL A 106 -2.15 6.78 -0.43
N VAL A 107 -2.61 6.96 0.82
CA VAL A 107 -4.05 7.11 1.10
C VAL A 107 -4.67 8.31 0.36
N LEU A 108 -3.94 9.42 0.23
CA LEU A 108 -4.39 10.59 -0.49
C LEU A 108 -4.52 10.37 -2.01
N ASN A 109 -3.69 9.52 -2.60
CA ASN A 109 -3.77 9.16 -4.03
C ASN A 109 -5.02 8.33 -4.34
N TYR A 110 -5.42 7.44 -3.44
CA TYR A 110 -6.60 6.58 -3.62
C TYR A 110 -7.90 7.17 -3.05
N ARG A 111 -7.94 8.48 -2.77
CA ARG A 111 -9.13 9.13 -2.18
C ARG A 111 -10.39 8.97 -3.01
N VAL A 112 -10.28 8.86 -4.32
CA VAL A 112 -11.42 8.68 -5.23
C VAL A 112 -12.13 7.36 -4.93
N ASP A 113 -11.36 6.29 -4.73
CA ASP A 113 -11.89 4.97 -4.36
C ASP A 113 -12.40 4.94 -2.92
N LEU A 114 -11.65 5.56 -1.99
CA LEU A 114 -12.02 5.60 -0.57
C LEU A 114 -13.24 6.46 -0.27
N ASN A 115 -13.43 7.58 -0.98
CA ASN A 115 -14.55 8.50 -0.75
C ASN A 115 -15.90 7.83 -0.94
N ARG A 116 -16.00 6.81 -1.80
CA ARG A 116 -17.23 6.04 -2.01
C ARG A 116 -17.71 5.34 -0.73
N TYR A 117 -16.78 4.99 0.15
CA TYR A 117 -17.06 4.26 1.40
C TYR A 117 -16.97 5.15 2.64
N ARG A 118 -16.69 6.45 2.47
CA ARG A 118 -16.55 7.38 3.57
C ARG A 118 -17.91 7.74 4.15
N LYS A 119 -18.12 7.45 5.44
CA LYS A 119 -19.28 7.93 6.19
C LYS A 119 -19.04 9.38 6.60
N LEU A 120 -19.96 10.27 6.25
CA LEU A 120 -19.99 11.62 6.78
C LEU A 120 -20.48 11.55 8.23
N VAL A 121 -19.57 11.83 9.17
CA VAL A 121 -19.91 12.07 10.56
C VAL A 121 -20.15 13.57 10.69
N TRP A 122 -21.33 13.96 11.18
CA TRP A 122 -21.72 15.34 11.46
C TRP A 122 -21.52 15.64 12.94
#